data_AF-A0AAW9I9A9-F1
#
_entry.id   AF-A0AAW9I9A9-F1
#
_cell.length_a   1.000
_cell.length_b   1.000
_cell.length_c   1.000
_cell.angle_alpha   90.00
_cell.angle_beta   90.00
_cell.angle_gamma   90.00
#
_symmetry.space_group_name_H-M   'P 1'
#
loop_
_entity.id
_entity.type
_entity.pdbx_description
1 polymer ?
#
loop_
_entity_poly.entity_id
_entity_poly.type
_entity_poly.pdbx_seq_one_letter_code
_entity_poly.pdbx_strand_id
1 'polypeptide(L)'
;IGRDAERARLKSIGDQLRTDEEGIIIRTVSEDEPLEFLKGDLEYLRKEWARILDKGESSPAPPLLHRDLGMLQRFLRDAFDPLHDELVIDSKLKGEETKSYLKETVPGIEPKVTYYSEGSPIFHAYGLDEQMRAGFARKITLPEGVTIVVDQTEA
;
A
#
# COMPACT_ATOMS: atom_id res chain seq x y z
N ILE A 1 4.21 -15.19 11.89
CA ILE A 1 4.26 -15.15 13.36
C ILE A 1 5.12 -16.30 13.82
N GLY A 2 6.39 -16.00 14.10
CA GLY A 2 7.42 -17.00 14.41
C GLY A 2 7.47 -17.42 15.88
N ARG A 3 6.94 -16.58 16.79
CA ARG A 3 6.94 -16.83 18.25
C ARG A 3 5.57 -17.34 18.72
N ASP A 4 5.56 -18.43 19.48
CA ASP A 4 4.31 -19.04 19.98
C ASP A 4 3.55 -18.14 20.96
N ALA A 5 4.27 -17.41 21.82
CA ALA A 5 3.68 -16.44 22.73
C ALA A 5 2.94 -15.33 21.98
N GLU A 6 3.52 -14.86 20.88
CA GLU A 6 2.94 -13.80 20.07
C GLU A 6 1.74 -14.28 19.25
N ARG A 7 1.82 -15.52 18.74
CA ARG A 7 0.66 -16.19 18.13
C ARG A 7 -0.51 -16.31 19.13
N ALA A 8 -0.23 -16.68 20.38
CA ALA A 8 -1.25 -16.77 21.42
C ALA A 8 -1.85 -15.41 21.77
N ARG A 9 -1.02 -14.36 21.90
CA ARG A 9 -1.46 -12.97 22.13
C ARG A 9 -2.39 -12.50 21.00
N LEU A 10 -1.94 -12.60 19.75
CA LEU A 10 -2.71 -12.19 18.58
C LEU A 10 -4.00 -12.99 18.44
N LYS A 11 -3.97 -14.31 18.66
CA LYS A 11 -5.18 -15.13 18.67
C LYS A 11 -6.19 -14.66 19.72
N SER A 12 -5.73 -14.38 20.95
CA SER A 12 -6.60 -13.86 22.01
C SER A 12 -7.22 -12.51 21.63
N ILE A 13 -6.45 -11.63 20.98
CA ILE A 13 -6.95 -10.34 20.50
C ILE A 13 -8.01 -10.57 19.40
N GLY A 14 -7.73 -11.43 18.42
CA GLY A 14 -8.69 -11.76 17.36
C GLY A 14 -9.99 -12.36 17.90
N ASP A 15 -9.89 -13.26 18.88
CA ASP A 15 -11.06 -13.86 19.55
C ASP A 15 -11.88 -12.82 20.34
N GLN A 16 -11.24 -11.77 20.89
CA GLN A 16 -11.92 -10.66 21.56
C GLN A 16 -12.59 -9.68 20.59
N LEU A 17 -12.00 -9.48 19.41
CA LEU A 17 -12.46 -8.48 18.45
C LEU A 17 -13.54 -8.99 17.49
N ARG A 18 -13.54 -10.30 17.17
CA ARG A 18 -14.48 -10.90 16.21
C ARG A 18 -15.93 -10.89 16.70
N THR A 19 -16.86 -10.85 15.76
CA THR A 19 -18.28 -11.17 16.00
C THR A 19 -18.60 -12.58 15.49
N ASP A 20 -19.78 -13.11 15.82
CA ASP A 20 -20.20 -14.45 15.37
C ASP A 20 -20.49 -14.55 13.86
N GLU A 21 -20.57 -13.41 13.17
CA GLU A 21 -20.93 -13.31 11.75
C GLU A 21 -19.71 -13.16 10.83
N GLU A 22 -18.49 -13.07 11.37
CA GLU A 22 -17.27 -12.80 10.59
C GLU A 22 -16.10 -13.73 10.94
N GLY A 23 -15.17 -13.86 9.99
CA GLY A 23 -13.89 -14.52 10.20
C GLY A 23 -12.74 -13.51 10.13
N ILE A 24 -11.74 -13.65 11.00
CA ILE A 24 -10.56 -12.79 11.02
C ILE A 24 -9.30 -13.64 10.78
N ILE A 25 -8.45 -13.18 9.85
CA ILE A 25 -7.10 -13.72 9.63
C ILE A 25 -6.08 -12.65 10.00
N ILE A 26 -5.33 -12.89 11.07
CA ILE A 26 -4.23 -12.00 11.48
C ILE A 26 -2.99 -12.32 10.64
N ARG A 27 -2.42 -11.29 10.00
CA ARG A 27 -1.28 -11.43 9.08
C ARG A 27 0.05 -11.27 9.82
N THR A 28 1.14 -11.67 9.18
CA THR A 28 2.50 -11.54 9.73
C THR A 28 2.92 -10.10 10.01
N VAL A 29 2.39 -9.14 9.26
CA VAL A 29 2.66 -7.70 9.46
C VAL A 29 2.07 -7.18 10.78
N SER A 30 1.10 -7.88 11.36
CA SER A 30 0.48 -7.53 12.65
C SER A 30 1.30 -7.98 13.86
N GLU A 31 2.50 -8.53 13.64
CA GLU A 31 3.38 -8.95 14.73
C GLU A 31 3.83 -7.72 15.55
N ASP A 32 3.78 -7.84 16.88
CA ASP A 32 4.11 -6.76 17.84
C ASP A 32 3.16 -5.54 17.82
N GLU A 33 2.17 -5.48 16.93
CA GLU A 33 1.19 -4.39 16.90
C GLU A 33 0.28 -4.40 18.15
N PRO A 34 -0.10 -3.21 18.68
CA PRO A 34 -0.98 -3.11 19.84
C PRO A 34 -2.44 -3.42 19.48
N LEU A 35 -3.24 -3.72 20.51
CA LEU A 35 -4.68 -4.04 20.35
C LEU A 35 -5.43 -2.92 19.62
N GLU A 36 -5.13 -1.68 19.95
CA GLU A 36 -5.75 -0.48 19.42
C GLU A 36 -5.55 -0.35 17.90
N PHE A 37 -4.36 -0.71 17.42
CA PHE A 37 -4.06 -0.73 15.98
C PHE A 37 -4.90 -1.79 15.25
N LEU A 38 -4.92 -3.02 15.78
CA LEU A 38 -5.69 -4.13 15.20
C LEU A 38 -7.19 -3.86 15.22
N LYS A 39 -7.69 -3.22 16.29
CA LYS A 39 -9.07 -2.79 16.40
C LYS A 39 -9.41 -1.72 15.35
N GLY A 40 -8.54 -0.74 15.17
CA GLY A 40 -8.71 0.31 14.16
C GLY A 40 -8.75 -0.27 12.73
N ASP A 41 -7.84 -1.19 12.41
CA ASP A 41 -7.80 -1.87 11.11
C ASP A 41 -9.09 -2.68 10.86
N LEU A 42 -9.56 -3.44 11.86
CA LEU A 42 -10.81 -4.18 11.75
C LEU A 42 -12.04 -3.27 11.60
N GLU A 43 -12.09 -2.16 12.34
CA GLU A 43 -13.17 -1.17 12.21
C GLU A 43 -13.19 -0.51 10.82
N TYR A 44 -12.02 -0.25 10.23
CA TYR A 44 -11.90 0.22 8.86
C TYR A 44 -12.48 -0.81 7.88
N LEU A 45 -12.11 -2.09 8.00
CA LEU A 45 -12.61 -3.16 7.14
C LEU A 45 -14.13 -3.34 7.26
N ARG A 46 -14.69 -3.26 8.47
CA ARG A 46 -16.14 -3.33 8.69
C ARG A 46 -16.88 -2.15 8.05
N LYS A 47 -16.33 -0.93 8.14
CA LYS A 47 -16.90 0.25 7.46
C LYS A 47 -16.85 0.11 5.94
N GLU A 48 -15.77 -0.44 5.40
CA GLU A 48 -15.68 -0.74 3.96
C GLU A 48 -16.72 -1.77 3.54
N TRP A 49 -16.86 -2.86 4.31
CA TRP A 49 -17.87 -3.88 4.05
C TRP A 49 -19.30 -3.32 4.05
N ALA A 50 -19.63 -2.47 5.04
CA ALA A 50 -20.92 -1.81 5.10
C ALA A 50 -21.18 -0.91 3.87
N ARG A 51 -20.17 -0.16 3.40
CA ARG A 51 -20.26 0.65 2.17
C ARG A 51 -20.50 -0.21 0.94
N ILE A 52 -19.87 -1.38 0.85
CA ILE A 52 -20.05 -2.32 -0.27
C ILE A 52 -21.49 -2.85 -0.30
N LEU A 53 -22.03 -3.26 0.85
CA LEU A 53 -23.41 -3.74 0.97
C LEU A 53 -24.43 -2.66 0.57
N ASP A 54 -24.31 -1.46 1.14
CA ASP A 54 -25.20 -0.32 0.84
C ASP A 54 -25.19 0.04 -0.66
N LYS A 55 -24.01 0.05 -1.27
CA LYS A 55 -23.87 0.29 -2.71
C LYS A 55 -24.47 -0.84 -3.56
N GLY A 56 -24.37 -2.08 -3.09
CA GLY A 56 -24.96 -3.26 -3.71
C GLY A 56 -26.48 -3.21 -3.74
N GLU A 57 -27.11 -2.71 -2.67
CA GLU A 57 -28.56 -2.57 -2.58
C GLU A 57 -29.10 -1.37 -3.38
N SER A 58 -28.33 -0.28 -3.45
CA SER A 58 -28.77 0.99 -4.04
C SER A 58 -28.50 1.16 -5.55
N SER A 59 -27.63 0.33 -6.16
CA SER A 59 -27.15 0.54 -7.53
C SER A 59 -27.74 -0.46 -8.55
N PRO A 60 -28.26 0.00 -9.72
CA PRO A 60 -28.73 -0.90 -10.77
C PRO A 60 -27.58 -1.67 -11.45
N ALA A 61 -27.84 -2.92 -11.82
CA ALA A 61 -26.84 -3.85 -12.35
C ALA A 61 -26.32 -3.50 -13.77
N PRO A 62 -25.01 -3.68 -14.07
CA PRO A 62 -23.93 -4.10 -13.17
C PRO A 62 -23.11 -2.91 -12.61
N PRO A 63 -23.07 -2.69 -11.27
CA PRO A 63 -22.21 -1.67 -10.67
C PRO A 63 -20.81 -2.20 -10.33
N LEU A 64 -19.83 -1.31 -10.35
CA LEU A 64 -18.56 -1.51 -9.63
C LEU A 64 -18.79 -1.21 -8.15
N LEU A 65 -18.84 -2.23 -7.30
CA LEU A 65 -19.09 -2.06 -5.87
C LEU A 65 -17.84 -1.64 -5.10
N HIS A 66 -16.75 -2.38 -5.28
CA HIS A 66 -15.46 -2.13 -4.66
C HIS A 66 -14.36 -2.21 -5.71
N ARG A 67 -13.37 -1.34 -5.58
CA ARG A 67 -12.13 -1.42 -6.34
C ARG A 67 -11.01 -1.52 -5.32
N ASP A 68 -10.26 -2.62 -5.40
CA ASP A 68 -9.09 -2.82 -4.55
C ASP A 68 -8.08 -1.69 -4.76
N LEU A 69 -7.21 -1.52 -3.76
CA LEU A 69 -6.18 -0.50 -3.73
C LEU A 69 -5.43 -0.47 -5.05
N GLY A 70 -5.34 0.71 -5.67
CA GLY A 70 -4.50 0.93 -6.83
C GLY A 70 -3.03 0.69 -6.49
N MET A 71 -2.18 0.59 -7.52
CA MET A 71 -0.73 0.39 -7.36
C MET A 71 -0.10 1.38 -6.37
N LEU A 72 -0.50 2.66 -6.44
CA LEU A 72 0.00 3.71 -5.56
C LEU A 72 -0.38 3.45 -4.10
N GLN A 73 -1.64 3.13 -3.83
CA GLN A 73 -2.09 2.84 -2.45
C GLN A 73 -1.41 1.60 -1.88
N ARG A 74 -1.17 0.56 -2.70
CA ARG A 74 -0.40 -0.62 -2.27
C ARG A 74 1.05 -0.26 -1.96
N PHE A 75 1.70 0.54 -2.79
CA PHE A 75 3.03 1.05 -2.52
C PHE A 75 3.08 1.84 -1.20
N LEU A 76 2.10 2.73 -0.99
CA LEU A 76 1.99 3.51 0.24
C LEU A 76 1.79 2.64 1.49
N ARG A 77 1.05 1.53 1.38
CA ARG A 77 0.84 0.59 2.48
C ARG A 77 2.09 -0.25 2.77
N ASP A 78 2.77 -0.71 1.72
CA ASP A 78 3.79 -1.76 1.84
C ASP A 78 5.23 -1.22 1.96
N ALA A 79 5.51 -0.01 1.46
CA ALA A 79 6.88 0.50 1.31
C ALA A 79 7.10 1.95 1.75
N PHE A 80 6.06 2.76 1.90
CA PHE A 80 6.18 4.17 2.27
C PHE A 80 6.19 4.35 3.78
N ASP A 81 7.19 5.07 4.30
CA ASP A 81 7.25 5.52 5.68
C ASP A 81 6.87 7.02 5.77
N PRO A 82 5.68 7.36 6.30
CA PRO A 82 5.20 8.74 6.41
C PRO A 82 6.09 9.68 7.24
N LEU A 83 7.00 9.16 8.06
CA LEU A 83 7.91 9.95 8.89
C LEU A 83 9.21 10.32 8.18
N HIS A 84 9.64 9.52 7.21
CA HIS A 84 10.96 9.63 6.59
C HIS A 84 10.92 9.88 5.09
N ASP A 85 9.84 9.47 4.43
CA ASP A 85 9.73 9.54 2.98
C ASP A 85 9.02 10.81 2.48
N GLU A 86 9.45 11.28 1.31
CA GLU A 86 8.73 12.30 0.55
C GLU A 86 8.10 11.66 -0.69
N LEU A 87 6.82 11.97 -0.92
CA LEU A 87 6.11 11.51 -2.10
C LEU A 87 5.96 12.64 -3.12
N VAL A 88 6.59 12.49 -4.27
CA VAL A 88 6.53 13.48 -5.37
C VAL A 88 5.64 12.93 -6.50
N ILE A 89 4.56 13.64 -6.82
CA ILE A 89 3.55 13.19 -7.80
C ILE A 89 3.32 14.29 -8.85
N ASP A 90 3.32 13.92 -10.14
CA ASP A 90 3.07 14.81 -11.28
C ASP A 90 1.60 14.84 -11.75
N SER A 91 0.72 14.11 -11.05
CA SER A 91 -0.73 14.08 -11.31
C SER A 91 -1.51 14.65 -10.13
N LYS A 92 -2.15 15.80 -10.33
CA LYS A 92 -2.90 16.49 -9.27
C LYS A 92 -4.03 15.62 -8.70
N LEU A 93 -4.75 14.91 -9.57
CA LEU A 93 -5.82 14.00 -9.16
C LEU A 93 -5.29 12.89 -8.23
N LYS A 94 -4.23 12.20 -8.64
CA LYS A 94 -3.62 11.14 -7.82
C LYS A 94 -3.02 11.69 -6.52
N GLY A 95 -2.49 12.91 -6.54
CA GLY A 95 -1.98 13.59 -5.35
C GLY A 95 -3.07 13.81 -4.29
N GLU A 96 -4.25 14.28 -4.70
CA GLU A 96 -5.39 14.45 -3.79
C GLU A 96 -5.96 13.12 -3.30
N GLU A 97 -6.07 12.11 -4.18
CA GLU A 97 -6.44 10.74 -3.78
C GLU A 97 -5.48 10.17 -2.73
N THR A 98 -4.17 10.42 -2.91
CA THR A 98 -3.12 9.96 -1.99
C THR A 98 -3.19 10.65 -0.64
N LYS A 99 -3.34 11.98 -0.61
CA LYS A 99 -3.51 12.72 0.64
C LYS A 99 -4.73 12.24 1.41
N SER A 100 -5.83 11.99 0.70
CA SER A 100 -7.07 11.49 1.30
C SER A 100 -6.86 10.11 1.91
N TYR A 101 -6.21 9.20 1.16
CA TYR A 101 -5.88 7.86 1.63
C TYR A 101 -4.98 7.88 2.87
N LEU A 102 -3.87 8.62 2.84
CA LEU A 102 -2.94 8.69 3.97
C LEU A 102 -3.56 9.32 5.21
N LYS A 103 -4.48 10.28 5.05
CA LYS A 103 -5.23 10.86 6.17
C LYS A 103 -6.16 9.85 6.84
N GLU A 104 -6.71 8.92 6.07
CA GLU A 104 -7.56 7.84 6.60
C GLU A 104 -6.73 6.73 7.25
N THR A 105 -5.59 6.36 6.68
CA THR A 105 -4.79 5.21 7.13
C THR A 105 -3.73 5.55 8.18
N VAL A 106 -3.24 6.79 8.21
CA VAL A 106 -2.19 7.24 9.14
C VAL A 106 -2.65 8.53 9.85
N PRO A 107 -3.63 8.43 10.76
CA PRO A 107 -4.16 9.60 11.45
C PRO A 107 -3.09 10.25 12.34
N GLY A 108 -2.96 11.57 12.26
CA GLY A 108 -2.06 12.37 13.11
C GLY A 108 -0.69 12.67 12.49
N ILE A 109 -0.38 12.15 11.31
CA ILE A 109 0.79 12.53 10.52
C ILE A 109 0.31 13.28 9.28
N GLU A 110 0.92 14.43 8.97
CA GLU A 110 0.71 15.13 7.72
C GLU A 110 1.81 14.71 6.74
N PRO A 111 1.53 13.76 5.83
CA PRO A 111 2.55 13.22 4.94
C PRO A 111 3.04 14.29 3.96
N LYS A 112 4.34 14.30 3.67
CA LYS A 112 4.95 15.23 2.72
C LYS A 112 4.66 14.78 1.28
N VAL A 113 3.50 15.20 0.76
CA VAL A 113 3.09 14.95 -0.63
C VAL A 113 3.29 16.22 -1.46
N THR A 114 4.31 16.22 -2.32
CA THR A 114 4.71 17.35 -3.15
C THR A 114 4.19 17.14 -4.58
N TYR A 115 3.54 18.17 -5.14
CA TYR A 115 3.11 18.14 -6.53
C TYR A 115 4.23 18.63 -7.44
N TYR A 116 4.61 17.81 -8.41
CA TYR A 116 5.60 18.16 -9.41
C TYR A 116 4.90 18.77 -10.63
N SER A 117 5.29 19.97 -11.02
CA SER A 117 4.62 20.73 -12.08
C SER A 117 5.57 21.45 -13.02
N GLU A 118 6.84 21.04 -13.05
CA GLU A 118 7.82 21.67 -13.92
C GLU A 118 7.67 21.19 -15.38
N GLY A 119 8.41 21.82 -16.29
CA GLY A 119 8.29 21.55 -17.73
C GLY A 119 8.94 20.24 -18.21
N SER A 120 9.89 19.68 -17.47
CA SER A 120 10.49 18.38 -17.77
C SER A 120 9.72 17.24 -17.11
N PRO A 121 9.70 16.02 -17.65
CA PRO A 121 9.14 14.86 -16.96
C PRO A 121 9.80 14.61 -15.60
N ILE A 122 9.03 14.18 -14.61
CA ILE A 122 9.49 13.96 -13.23
C ILE A 122 10.72 13.03 -13.16
N PHE A 123 10.72 11.91 -13.89
CA PHE A 123 11.85 10.97 -13.87
C PHE A 123 13.13 11.56 -14.48
N HIS A 124 13.00 12.44 -15.47
CA HIS A 124 14.14 13.15 -16.04
C HIS A 124 14.74 14.13 -15.04
N ALA A 125 13.89 14.90 -14.34
CA ALA A 125 14.34 15.87 -13.34
C ALA A 125 15.07 15.22 -12.14
N TYR A 126 14.68 14.00 -11.78
CA TYR A 126 15.34 13.21 -10.73
C TYR A 126 16.45 12.28 -11.25
N GLY A 127 16.79 12.34 -12.55
CA GLY A 127 17.86 11.52 -13.14
C GLY A 127 17.59 10.01 -13.16
N LEU A 128 16.32 9.60 -13.08
CA LEU A 128 15.92 8.19 -13.02
C LEU A 128 15.86 7.53 -14.40
N ASP A 129 15.77 8.31 -15.48
CA ASP A 129 15.65 7.78 -16.84
C ASP A 129 16.84 6.86 -17.23
N GLU A 130 18.07 7.27 -16.89
CA GLU A 130 19.26 6.46 -17.18
C GLU A 130 19.28 5.17 -16.35
N GLN A 131 18.89 5.25 -15.08
CA GLN A 131 18.83 4.09 -14.19
C GLN A 131 17.77 3.09 -14.64
N MET A 132 16.58 3.57 -15.04
CA MET A 132 15.54 2.71 -15.59
C MET A 132 16.00 2.03 -16.88
N ARG A 133 16.61 2.78 -17.81
CA ARG A 133 17.14 2.20 -19.05
C ARG A 133 18.17 1.11 -18.78
N ALA A 134 19.07 1.33 -17.82
CA ALA A 134 20.04 0.32 -17.41
C ALA A 134 19.36 -0.89 -16.77
N GLY A 135 18.39 -0.69 -15.86
CA GLY A 135 17.69 -1.76 -15.16
C GLY A 135 16.82 -2.66 -16.05
N PHE A 136 16.26 -2.10 -17.13
CA PHE A 136 15.51 -2.87 -18.15
C PHE A 136 16.39 -3.39 -19.30
N ALA A 137 17.70 -3.14 -19.27
CA ALA A 137 18.60 -3.66 -20.29
C ALA A 137 18.86 -5.16 -20.07
N ARG A 138 18.89 -5.91 -21.17
CA ARG A 138 19.30 -7.33 -21.17
C ARG A 138 20.68 -7.56 -20.54
N LYS A 139 21.60 -6.59 -20.69
CA LYS A 139 22.98 -6.64 -20.21
C LYS A 139 23.24 -5.46 -19.29
N ILE A 140 23.53 -5.73 -18.02
CA ILE A 140 23.76 -4.73 -16.97
C ILE A 140 25.24 -4.82 -16.55
N THR A 141 26.00 -3.75 -16.77
CA THR A 141 27.39 -3.65 -16.33
C THR A 141 27.45 -2.95 -14.98
N LEU A 142 28.04 -3.60 -13.99
CA LEU A 142 28.24 -3.05 -12.65
C LEU A 142 29.50 -2.17 -12.59
N PRO A 143 29.59 -1.23 -11.65
CA PRO A 143 30.76 -0.35 -11.48
C PRO A 143 32.10 -1.09 -11.35
N GLU A 144 32.07 -2.30 -10.81
CA GLU A 144 33.23 -3.17 -10.58
C GLU A 144 33.68 -3.90 -11.87
N GLY A 145 33.00 -3.68 -12.99
CA GLY A 145 33.32 -4.28 -14.30
C GLY A 145 32.67 -5.64 -14.56
N VAL A 146 31.93 -6.19 -13.58
CA VAL A 146 31.14 -7.42 -13.74
C VAL A 146 29.90 -7.13 -14.59
N THR A 147 29.50 -8.08 -15.44
CA THR A 147 28.28 -7.96 -16.24
C THR A 147 27.28 -9.04 -15.89
N ILE A 148 26.04 -8.63 -15.63
CA ILE A 148 24.87 -9.51 -15.50
C ILE A 148 24.12 -9.52 -16.83
N VAL A 149 23.77 -10.71 -17.33
CA VAL A 149 22.91 -10.88 -18.51
C VAL A 149 21.62 -11.57 -18.06
N VAL A 150 20.48 -10.94 -18.29
CA VAL A 150 19.16 -11.46 -17.95
C VAL A 150 18.41 -11.78 -19.24
N ASP A 151 18.24 -13.08 -19.51
CA ASP A 151 17.46 -13.59 -20.62
C ASP A 151 16.14 -14.15 -20.11
N GLN A 152 15.02 -13.70 -20.69
CA GLN A 152 13.72 -14.27 -20.42
C GLN A 152 13.54 -15.55 -21.23
N THR A 153 13.14 -16.64 -20.57
CA THR A 153 12.77 -17.91 -21.20
C THR A 153 11.26 -18.14 -21.03
N GLU A 154 10.70 -19.19 -21.65
CA GLU A 154 9.25 -19.44 -21.70
C GLU A 154 8.61 -19.92 -20.38
N ALA A 155 9.42 -20.27 -19.38
CA ALA A 155 8.95 -20.93 -18.15
C ALA A 155 8.35 -19.96 -17.13
#